data_AF-A0A3S8YEM1-F1
#
_entry.id   AF-A0A3S8YEM1-F1
#
_cell.length_a   1.000
_cell.length_b   1.000
_cell.length_c   1.000
_cell.angle_alpha   90.00
_cell.angle_beta   90.00
_cell.angle_gamma   90.00
#
_symmetry.space_group_name_H-M   'P 1'
#
loop_
_entity.id
_entity.type
_entity.pdbx_description
1 polymer ?
#
loop_
_entity_poly.entity_id
_entity_poly.type
_entity_poly.pdbx_seq_one_letter_code
_entity_poly.pdbx_strand_id
1 'polypeptide(L)'
;MSEEVQRVFEAIDALEGIADPTERARALGEVLKGLPDRNKRLKTARQAAVAELLARPGASLRSVGAELGISFSTVQDIVKGYSGSGSKRPRAAGAE
;
A
#
# COMPACT_ATOMS: atom_id res chain seq x y z
N MET A 1 0.23 -6.41 14.65
CA MET A 1 -0.51 -5.38 13.89
C MET A 1 -0.54 -4.14 14.75
N SER A 2 -0.33 -2.93 14.20
CA SER A 2 -0.35 -1.71 15.02
C SER A 2 -1.79 -1.31 15.36
N GLU A 3 -1.97 -0.50 16.41
CA GLU A 3 -3.27 0.01 16.85
C GLU A 3 -3.96 0.85 15.77
N GLU A 4 -3.20 1.59 14.96
CA GLU A 4 -3.72 2.38 13.84
C GLU A 4 -4.27 1.52 12.72
N VAL A 5 -3.59 0.41 12.39
CA VAL A 5 -4.08 -0.53 11.37
C VAL A 5 -5.38 -1.18 11.85
N GLN A 6 -5.44 -1.57 13.12
CA GLN A 6 -6.66 -2.13 13.71
C GLN A 6 -7.83 -1.15 13.62
N ARG A 7 -7.64 0.11 14.03
CA ARG A 7 -8.69 1.15 13.95
C ARG A 7 -9.20 1.38 12.53
N VAL A 8 -8.33 1.29 11.52
CA VAL A 8 -8.76 1.42 10.11
C VAL A 8 -9.66 0.25 9.70
N PHE A 9 -9.29 -0.99 10.06
CA PHE A 9 -10.10 -2.16 9.73
C PHE A 9 -11.41 -2.19 10.49
N GLU A 10 -11.40 -1.90 11.79
CA GLU A 10 -12.63 -1.78 12.59
C GLU A 10 -13.58 -0.73 12.02
N ALA A 11 -13.06 0.41 11.55
CA ALA A 11 -13.90 1.43 10.92
C ALA A 11 -14.50 0.97 9.59
N ILE A 12 -13.80 0.13 8.81
CA ILE A 12 -14.34 -0.46 7.58
C ILE A 12 -15.41 -1.49 7.91
N ASP A 13 -15.15 -2.39 8.85
CA ASP A 13 -16.10 -3.44 9.28
C ASP A 13 -17.37 -2.81 9.86
N ALA A 14 -17.25 -1.71 10.60
CA ALA A 14 -18.39 -0.97 11.14
C ALA A 14 -19.30 -0.39 10.04
N LEU A 15 -18.76 0.02 8.88
CA LEU A 15 -19.56 0.50 7.75
C LEU A 15 -20.39 -0.62 7.13
N GLU A 16 -19.82 -1.83 7.04
CA GLU A 16 -20.53 -3.00 6.53
C GLU A 16 -21.66 -3.44 7.47
N GLY A 17 -21.48 -3.24 8.79
CA GLY A 17 -22.45 -3.55 9.83
C GLY A 17 -23.63 -2.58 9.96
N ILE A 18 -23.66 -1.47 9.23
CA ILE A 18 -24.79 -0.51 9.28
C ILE A 18 -26.09 -1.22 8.86
N ALA A 19 -27.11 -1.21 9.72
CA ALA A 19 -28.33 -1.99 9.51
C ALA A 19 -29.18 -1.49 8.33
N ASP A 20 -29.41 -0.18 8.25
CA ASP A 20 -30.20 0.40 7.16
C ASP A 20 -29.43 0.36 5.83
N PRO A 21 -29.98 -0.27 4.77
CA PRO A 21 -29.26 -0.41 3.51
C PRO A 21 -29.02 0.92 2.80
N THR A 22 -29.86 1.93 3.00
CA THR A 22 -29.68 3.25 2.37
C THR A 22 -28.54 4.02 3.05
N GLU A 23 -28.50 4.01 4.37
CA GLU A 23 -27.43 4.57 5.18
C GLU A 23 -26.09 3.87 4.88
N ARG A 24 -26.08 2.54 4.84
CA ARG A 24 -24.90 1.74 4.48
C ARG A 24 -24.36 2.12 3.10
N ALA A 25 -25.23 2.20 2.09
CA ALA A 25 -24.83 2.55 0.73
C ALA A 25 -24.24 3.98 0.64
N ARG A 26 -24.83 4.95 1.35
CA ARG A 26 -24.31 6.34 1.39
C ARG A 26 -22.94 6.39 2.05
N ALA A 27 -22.80 5.80 3.24
CA ALA A 27 -21.55 5.82 4.00
C ALA A 27 -20.41 5.12 3.24
N LEU A 28 -20.67 3.94 2.67
CA LEU A 28 -19.70 3.25 1.81
C LEU A 28 -19.34 4.07 0.57
N GLY A 29 -20.32 4.71 -0.07
CA GLY A 29 -20.10 5.57 -1.24
C GLY A 29 -19.15 6.74 -0.95
N GLU A 30 -19.29 7.40 0.20
CA GLU A 30 -18.40 8.48 0.63
C GLU A 30 -16.96 7.99 0.85
N VAL A 31 -16.81 6.82 1.49
CA VAL A 31 -15.49 6.21 1.69
C VAL A 31 -14.86 5.85 0.35
N LEU A 32 -15.58 5.12 -0.50
CA LEU A 32 -15.09 4.71 -1.82
C LEU A 32 -14.69 5.91 -2.69
N LYS A 33 -15.42 7.03 -2.62
CA LYS A 33 -15.06 8.28 -3.31
C LYS A 33 -13.76 8.87 -2.82
N GLY A 34 -13.47 8.79 -1.51
CA GLY A 34 -12.24 9.33 -0.92
C GLY A 34 -11.03 8.38 -0.95
N LEU A 35 -11.24 7.09 -1.19
CA LEU A 35 -10.17 6.08 -1.17
C LEU A 35 -9.09 6.27 -2.25
N PRO A 36 -9.36 6.65 -3.51
CA PRO A 36 -8.32 6.82 -4.52
C PRO A 36 -7.20 7.78 -4.08
N ASP A 37 -7.56 8.96 -3.59
CA ASP A 37 -6.60 9.97 -3.14
C ASP A 37 -5.88 9.54 -1.87
N ARG A 38 -6.61 8.94 -0.91
CA ARG A 38 -6.02 8.39 0.32
C ARG A 38 -5.02 7.27 0.00
N ASN A 39 -5.38 6.35 -0.89
CA ASN A 39 -4.52 5.25 -1.35
C ASN A 39 -3.28 5.78 -2.06
N LYS A 40 -3.40 6.83 -2.88
CA LYS A 40 -2.25 7.50 -3.50
C LYS A 40 -1.30 8.04 -2.42
N ARG A 41 -1.82 8.76 -1.43
CA ARG A 41 -1.01 9.29 -0.31
C ARG A 41 -0.35 8.19 0.51
N LEU A 42 -1.06 7.11 0.82
CA LEU A 42 -0.50 5.95 1.54
C LEU A 42 0.62 5.28 0.74
N LYS A 43 0.46 5.12 -0.57
CA LYS A 43 1.53 4.58 -1.45
C LYS A 43 2.76 5.48 -1.44
N THR A 44 2.58 6.79 -1.55
CA THR A 44 3.68 7.77 -1.47
C THR A 44 4.39 7.72 -0.11
N ALA A 45 3.63 7.71 1.00
CA ALA A 45 4.21 7.62 2.34
C ALA A 45 4.99 6.32 2.54
N ARG A 46 4.47 5.18 2.05
CA ARG A 46 5.18 3.89 2.06
C ARG A 46 6.47 3.96 1.25
N GLN A 47 6.44 4.56 0.06
CA GLN A 47 7.62 4.71 -0.78
C GLN A 47 8.69 5.56 -0.10
N ALA A 48 8.32 6.68 0.53
CA ALA A 48 9.23 7.52 1.29
C ALA A 48 9.88 6.75 2.44
N ALA A 49 9.09 6.04 3.26
CA ALA A 49 9.62 5.23 4.36
C ALA A 49 10.60 4.15 3.86
N VAL A 50 10.30 3.46 2.75
CA VAL A 50 11.23 2.47 2.17
C VAL A 50 12.51 3.13 1.65
N ALA A 51 12.42 4.33 1.08
CA ALA A 51 13.59 5.08 0.65
C ALA A 51 14.48 5.49 1.83
N GLU A 52 13.90 5.89 2.96
CA GLU A 52 14.64 6.19 4.19
C GLU A 52 15.36 4.95 4.73
N LEU A 53 14.73 3.77 4.69
CA LEU A 53 15.38 2.51 5.08
C LEU A 53 16.59 2.21 4.18
N LEU A 54 16.48 2.46 2.88
CA LEU A 54 17.55 2.23 1.91
C LEU A 54 18.67 3.27 2.00
N ALA A 55 18.41 4.45 2.57
CA ALA A 55 19.43 5.46 2.80
C ALA A 55 20.35 5.13 3.99
N ARG A 56 20.00 4.13 4.82
CA ARG A 56 20.83 3.69 5.95
C ARG A 56 22.16 3.07 5.45
N PRO A 57 23.27 3.28 6.16
CA PRO A 57 24.56 2.66 5.81
C PRO A 57 24.45 1.14 5.71
N GLY A 58 24.93 0.57 4.60
CA GLY A 58 24.90 -0.89 4.36
C GLY A 58 23.52 -1.47 4.00
N ALA A 59 22.48 -0.63 3.86
CA ALA A 59 21.18 -1.10 3.42
C ALA A 59 21.20 -1.53 1.96
N SER A 60 20.43 -2.57 1.66
CA SER A 60 20.19 -3.08 0.32
C SER A 60 18.70 -3.42 0.18
N LEU A 61 18.21 -3.52 -1.06
CA LEU A 61 16.85 -3.97 -1.32
C LEU A 61 16.54 -5.33 -0.67
N ARG A 62 17.53 -6.22 -0.54
CA ARG A 62 17.36 -7.54 0.08
C ARG A 62 17.28 -7.44 1.60
N SER A 63 18.16 -6.65 2.24
CA SER A 63 18.13 -6.49 3.69
C SER A 63 16.88 -5.76 4.16
N VAL A 64 16.46 -4.71 3.44
CA VAL A 64 15.19 -4.01 3.71
C VAL A 64 13.99 -4.93 3.49
N GLY A 65 14.00 -5.77 2.44
CA GLY A 65 12.95 -6.76 2.22
C GLY A 65 12.83 -7.76 3.38
N ALA A 66 13.97 -8.27 3.85
CA ALA A 66 14.01 -9.16 5.01
C ALA A 66 13.50 -8.47 6.29
N GLU A 67 13.91 -7.22 6.56
CA GLU A 67 13.45 -6.42 7.71
C GLU A 67 11.93 -6.19 7.67
N LEU A 68 11.39 -5.89 6.49
CA LEU A 68 9.96 -5.61 6.30
C LEU A 68 9.08 -6.86 6.09
N GLY A 69 9.67 -8.05 5.99
CA GLY A 69 8.95 -9.29 5.69
C GLY A 69 8.33 -9.33 4.29
N ILE A 70 8.91 -8.62 3.31
CA ILE A 70 8.44 -8.57 1.92
C ILE A 70 9.56 -8.98 0.95
N SER A 71 9.20 -9.44 -0.25
CA SER A 71 10.20 -9.85 -1.23
C SER A 71 11.04 -8.66 -1.74
N PHE A 72 12.26 -8.96 -2.19
CA PHE A 72 13.12 -8.00 -2.89
C PHE A 72 12.39 -7.30 -4.05
N SER A 73 11.60 -8.06 -4.84
CA SER A 73 10.87 -7.51 -5.98
C SER A 73 9.80 -6.52 -5.53
N THR A 74 9.12 -6.77 -4.41
CA THR A 74 8.16 -5.82 -3.83
C THR A 74 8.85 -4.55 -3.34
N VAL A 75 10.01 -4.64 -2.67
CA VAL A 75 10.79 -3.44 -2.29
C VAL A 75 11.17 -2.64 -3.52
N GLN A 76 11.69 -3.31 -4.55
CA GLN A 76 12.05 -2.67 -5.82
C GLN A 76 10.85 -1.98 -6.49
N ASP A 77 9.67 -2.61 -6.49
CA ASP A 77 8.46 -2.02 -7.04
C ASP A 77 8.01 -0.78 -6.27
N ILE A 78 8.02 -0.83 -4.94
CA ILE A 78 7.71 0.33 -4.09
C ILE A 78 8.62 1.50 -4.42
N VAL A 79 9.93 1.28 -4.48
CA VAL A 79 10.91 2.33 -4.79
C VAL A 79 10.67 2.94 -6.16
N LYS A 80 10.29 2.13 -7.15
CA LYS A 80 9.95 2.57 -8.51
C LYS A 80 8.55 3.19 -8.63
N GLY A 81 7.78 3.28 -7.54
CA GLY A 81 6.40 3.74 -7.56
C GLY A 81 5.45 2.79 -8.31
N TYR A 82 5.88 1.56 -8.58
CA TYR A 82 5.07 0.55 -9.25
C TYR A 82 4.14 -0.14 -8.25
N SER A 83 2.84 -0.17 -8.54
CA SER A 83 1.84 -0.81 -7.68
C SER A 83 0.83 -1.70 -8.43
N GLY A 84 1.19 -2.12 -9.65
CA GLY A 84 0.39 -3.02 -10.47
C GLY A 84 0.68 -4.50 -10.19
N SER A 85 -0.16 -5.39 -10.73
CA SER A 85 0.15 -6.82 -10.78
C SER A 85 1.42 -7.03 -11.61
N GLY A 86 2.34 -7.89 -11.14
CA GLY A 86 3.59 -8.21 -11.83
C GLY A 86 3.40 -8.70 -13.28
N SER A 87 2.21 -9.20 -13.64
CA SER A 87 1.85 -9.55 -15.02
C SER A 87 1.73 -8.34 -15.96
N LYS A 88 1.45 -7.15 -15.42
CA LYS A 88 1.40 -5.86 -16.15
C LYS A 88 2.68 -5.05 -15.98
N ARG A 89 3.75 -5.66 -15.46
CA ARG A 89 5.02 -4.96 -15.28
C ARG A 89 5.64 -4.74 -16.66
N PRO A 90 6.06 -3.51 -17.02
CA PRO A 90 6.80 -3.29 -18.25
C PRO A 90 8.05 -4.19 -18.20
N ARG A 91 8.18 -5.12 -19.14
CA ARG A 91 9.43 -5.87 -19.30
C ARG A 91 10.51 -4.86 -19.66
N ALA A 92 11.69 -4.99 -19.05
CA ALA A 92 12.84 -4.20 -19.46
C ALA A 92 13.03 -4.40 -20.97
N ALA A 93 12.93 -3.32 -21.74
CA ALA A 93 13.23 -3.37 -23.16
C ALA A 93 14.72 -3.69 -23.31
N GLY A 94 15.03 -4.81 -23.97
CA GLY A 94 16.39 -5.15 -24.43
C GLY A 94 17.33 -5.69 -23.35
N ALA A 95 17.28 -7.00 -23.12
CA ALA A 95 18.49 -7.78 -22.98
C ALA A 95 18.61 -8.57 -24.29
N GLU A 96 19.22 -7.94 -25.29
CA GLU A 96 19.90 -8.65 -26.40
C GLU A 96 21.37 -8.80 -26.00
#